data_AF-A0A3G4CFR1-F1
#
_entry.id   AF-A0A3G4CFR1-F1
#
_cell.length_a   1.000
_cell.length_b   1.000
_cell.length_c   1.000
_cell.angle_alpha   90.00
_cell.angle_beta   90.00
_cell.angle_gamma   90.00
#
_symmetry.space_group_name_H-M   'P 1'
#
loop_
_entity.id
_entity.type
_entity.pdbx_description
1 polymer ?
#
loop_
_entity_poly.entity_id
_entity_poly.type
_entity_poly.pdbx_seq_one_letter_code
_entity_poly.pdbx_strand_id
1 'polypeptide(L)'
;KDSKGYGPVYTTSLFEDNAEFGFGLVKSNNIKRARLQSAVEAALQSDASAELKSTLQKWLDNKSDKAACDELYEELKPMLAKEQSKPAVKAVQDYEDMLPVITTWIYGGDGWAYDIGFGGLDHVLATGENVKMLVMDTEMYANTGGQQSKATQMSAVAKFAAGGKKLMKKDLGRVAMNYENIYVASIAIGADPKQAIKAMTEANSYDGPAIVIAYSPCQQHGMPAKLGMSHQADEQRKAVECGYWPLYR
;
A
#
# COMPACT_ATOMS: atom_id res chain seq x y z
N LYS A 1 -11.52 -8.96 10.00
CA LYS A 1 -11.02 -10.34 9.78
C LYS A 1 -12.03 -11.07 8.91
N ASP A 2 -11.60 -11.94 8.01
CA ASP A 2 -12.46 -12.83 7.25
C ASP A 2 -12.97 -13.99 8.13
N SER A 3 -13.69 -14.94 7.53
CA SER A 3 -14.22 -16.13 8.23
C SER A 3 -13.14 -17.05 8.79
N LYS A 4 -11.88 -16.93 8.32
CA LYS A 4 -10.73 -17.70 8.81
C LYS A 4 -9.91 -16.94 9.85
N GLY A 5 -10.26 -15.68 10.13
CA GLY A 5 -9.57 -14.84 11.10
C GLY A 5 -8.43 -14.00 10.52
N TYR A 6 -8.22 -14.00 9.20
CA TYR A 6 -7.20 -13.20 8.53
C TYR A 6 -7.69 -11.79 8.24
N GLY A 7 -6.79 -10.81 8.24
CA GLY A 7 -7.14 -9.45 7.90
C GLY A 7 -5.95 -8.51 7.98
N PRO A 8 -6.12 -7.25 7.57
CA PRO A 8 -5.06 -6.26 7.63
C PRO A 8 -4.58 -6.09 9.07
N VAL A 9 -3.26 -6.15 9.25
CA VAL A 9 -2.63 -5.66 10.47
C VAL A 9 -2.46 -4.15 10.28
N TYR A 10 -3.18 -3.38 11.09
CA TYR A 10 -3.16 -1.93 11.04
C TYR A 10 -2.28 -1.38 12.16
N THR A 11 -1.39 -0.46 11.81
CA THR A 11 -0.54 0.26 12.75
C THR A 11 -0.28 1.67 12.23
N THR A 12 0.02 2.59 13.13
CA THR A 12 0.32 3.98 12.81
C THR A 12 1.47 4.39 13.71
N SER A 13 2.52 4.95 13.10
CA SER A 13 3.62 5.59 13.83
C SER A 13 3.27 7.06 14.06
N LEU A 14 3.93 7.97 13.37
CA LEU A 14 3.72 9.41 13.47
C LEU A 14 3.22 9.98 12.14
N PHE A 15 3.05 11.30 12.10
CA PHE A 15 2.54 11.98 10.92
C PHE A 15 3.63 12.12 9.83
N GLU A 16 4.88 12.29 10.26
CA GLU A 16 6.04 12.58 9.42
C GLU A 16 6.75 11.34 8.88
N ASP A 17 6.68 10.19 9.58
CA ASP A 17 7.57 9.03 9.36
C ASP A 17 6.87 7.84 8.69
N ASN A 18 5.65 8.01 8.20
CA ASN A 18 4.80 6.90 7.77
C ASN A 18 5.42 6.10 6.60
N ALA A 19 6.20 6.75 5.72
CA ALA A 19 6.90 6.06 4.63
C ALA A 19 8.02 5.15 5.18
N GLU A 20 8.86 5.71 6.03
CA GLU A 20 10.01 5.06 6.66
C GLU A 20 9.58 3.95 7.60
N PHE A 21 8.49 4.17 8.33
CA PHE A 21 7.88 3.19 9.21
C PHE A 21 7.39 1.97 8.41
N GLY A 22 6.60 2.20 7.35
CA GLY A 22 6.15 1.14 6.46
C GLY A 22 7.32 0.41 5.77
N PHE A 23 8.36 1.14 5.40
CA PHE A 23 9.59 0.58 4.84
C PHE A 23 10.32 -0.34 5.83
N GLY A 24 10.39 0.03 7.11
CA GLY A 24 10.92 -0.82 8.17
C GLY A 24 10.16 -2.14 8.31
N LEU A 25 8.82 -2.11 8.18
CA LEU A 25 8.01 -3.32 8.17
C LEU A 25 8.30 -4.21 6.96
N VAL A 26 8.47 -3.63 5.76
CA VAL A 26 8.87 -4.37 4.56
C VAL A 26 10.22 -5.04 4.75
N LYS A 27 11.22 -4.32 5.27
CA LYS A 27 12.55 -4.89 5.55
C LYS A 27 12.48 -6.03 6.57
N SER A 28 11.70 -5.87 7.63
CA SER A 28 11.48 -6.92 8.63
C SER A 28 10.86 -8.17 8.01
N ASN A 29 9.81 -8.00 7.19
CA ASN A 29 9.15 -9.12 6.50
C ASN A 29 10.12 -9.82 5.53
N ASN A 30 10.92 -9.08 4.76
CA ASN A 30 11.91 -9.65 3.85
C ASN A 30 12.95 -10.49 4.61
N ILE A 31 13.44 -10.02 5.75
CA ILE A 31 14.39 -10.76 6.60
C ILE A 31 13.74 -12.03 7.14
N LYS A 32 12.53 -11.94 7.69
CA LYS A 32 11.82 -13.12 8.22
C LYS A 32 11.55 -14.14 7.12
N ARG A 33 11.16 -13.69 5.92
CA ARG A 33 10.89 -14.56 4.77
C ARG A 33 12.15 -15.22 4.23
N ALA A 34 13.29 -14.54 4.26
CA ALA A 34 14.58 -15.15 3.94
C ALA A 34 14.97 -16.23 4.96
N ARG A 35 14.73 -16.00 6.26
CA ARG A 35 14.94 -17.00 7.31
C ARG A 35 14.03 -18.21 7.13
N LEU A 36 12.75 -17.98 6.81
CA LEU A 36 11.82 -19.05 6.46
C LEU A 36 12.35 -19.87 5.29
N GLN A 37 12.80 -19.23 4.21
CA GLN A 37 13.37 -19.95 3.06
C GLN A 37 14.55 -20.84 3.48
N SER A 38 15.52 -20.33 4.24
CA SER A 38 16.64 -21.15 4.73
C SER A 38 16.19 -22.29 5.65
N ALA A 39 15.17 -22.07 6.49
CA ALA A 39 14.59 -23.11 7.32
C ALA A 39 13.91 -24.21 6.48
N VAL A 40 13.21 -23.82 5.42
CA VAL A 40 12.59 -24.75 4.46
C VAL A 40 13.65 -25.59 3.77
N GLU A 41 14.71 -24.97 3.25
CA GLU A 41 15.84 -25.66 2.61
C GLU A 41 16.49 -26.68 3.56
N ALA A 42 16.67 -26.32 4.84
CA ALA A 42 17.17 -27.23 5.86
C ALA A 42 16.19 -28.39 6.16
N ALA A 43 14.88 -28.10 6.24
CA ALA A 43 13.86 -29.11 6.47
C ALA A 43 13.79 -30.14 5.33
N LEU A 44 14.04 -29.73 4.09
CA LEU A 44 14.13 -30.63 2.92
C LEU A 44 15.27 -31.66 3.05
N GLN A 45 16.35 -31.29 3.72
CA GLN A 45 17.51 -32.18 3.98
C GLN A 45 17.42 -32.92 5.32
N SER A 46 16.34 -32.73 6.10
CA SER A 46 16.19 -33.32 7.44
C SER A 46 15.49 -34.69 7.43
N ASP A 47 15.08 -35.18 8.60
CA ASP A 47 14.25 -36.38 8.79
C ASP A 47 12.73 -36.10 8.70
N ALA A 48 12.32 -34.92 8.22
CA ALA A 48 10.92 -34.58 7.93
C ALA A 48 10.26 -35.61 6.97
N SER A 49 8.94 -35.80 7.10
CA SER A 49 8.21 -36.75 6.26
C SER A 49 8.29 -36.39 4.76
N ALA A 50 8.19 -37.40 3.90
CA ALA A 50 8.22 -37.21 2.45
C ALA A 50 7.08 -36.30 1.96
N GLU A 51 5.91 -36.39 2.59
CA GLU A 51 4.75 -35.53 2.31
C GLU A 51 5.06 -34.07 2.62
N LEU A 52 5.51 -33.77 3.84
CA LEU A 52 5.88 -32.40 4.23
C LEU A 52 6.98 -31.84 3.33
N LYS A 53 8.02 -32.63 3.02
CA LYS A 53 9.10 -32.19 2.11
C LYS A 53 8.58 -31.86 0.72
N SER A 54 7.68 -32.68 0.16
CA SER A 54 7.07 -32.43 -1.15
C SER A 54 6.30 -31.10 -1.17
N THR A 55 5.47 -30.83 -0.15
CA THR A 55 4.70 -29.59 -0.07
C THR A 55 5.57 -28.37 0.21
N LEU A 56 6.61 -28.51 1.03
CA LEU A 56 7.62 -27.46 1.24
C LEU A 56 8.39 -27.11 -0.04
N GLN A 57 8.71 -28.11 -0.87
CA GLN A 57 9.34 -27.87 -2.17
C GLN A 57 8.41 -27.10 -3.11
N LYS A 58 7.12 -27.46 -3.17
CA LYS A 58 6.13 -26.70 -3.95
C LYS A 58 6.06 -25.24 -3.51
N TRP A 59 6.14 -24.97 -2.21
CA TRP A 59 6.19 -23.59 -1.70
C TRP A 59 7.46 -22.88 -2.15
N LEU A 60 8.63 -23.52 -2.08
CA LEU A 60 9.89 -22.92 -2.50
C LEU A 60 9.86 -22.53 -3.99
N ASP A 61 9.28 -23.39 -4.84
CA ASP A 61 9.14 -23.18 -6.27
C ASP A 61 8.16 -22.05 -6.62
N ASN A 62 7.18 -21.77 -5.73
CA ASN A 62 6.11 -20.80 -5.95
C ASN A 62 6.12 -19.63 -4.95
N LYS A 63 7.24 -19.38 -4.25
CA LYS A 63 7.32 -18.44 -3.11
C LYS A 63 6.95 -16.99 -3.44
N SER A 64 6.89 -16.60 -4.71
CA SER A 64 6.48 -15.26 -5.14
C SER A 64 5.01 -15.20 -5.60
N ASP A 65 4.35 -16.35 -5.79
CA ASP A 65 2.94 -16.43 -6.17
C ASP A 65 2.06 -16.40 -4.92
N LYS A 66 1.31 -15.30 -4.77
CA LYS A 66 0.44 -15.10 -3.61
C LYS A 66 -0.65 -16.16 -3.50
N ALA A 67 -1.32 -16.49 -4.60
CA ALA A 67 -2.43 -17.45 -4.57
C ALA A 67 -1.92 -18.84 -4.21
N ALA A 68 -0.80 -19.26 -4.82
CA ALA A 68 -0.17 -20.53 -4.49
C ALA A 68 0.30 -20.58 -3.03
N CYS A 69 0.93 -19.51 -2.52
CA CYS A 69 1.36 -19.45 -1.12
C CYS A 69 0.20 -19.50 -0.13
N ASP A 70 -0.93 -18.84 -0.43
CA ASP A 70 -2.11 -18.85 0.45
C ASP A 70 -2.74 -20.26 0.53
N GLU A 71 -2.81 -20.98 -0.59
CA GLU A 71 -3.27 -22.37 -0.61
C GLU A 71 -2.31 -23.30 0.15
N LEU A 72 -1.01 -23.18 -0.13
CA LEU A 72 0.02 -23.99 0.51
C LEU A 72 0.13 -23.72 2.01
N TYR A 73 -0.17 -22.50 2.48
CA TYR A 73 -0.19 -22.20 3.91
C TYR A 73 -1.21 -23.05 4.66
N GLU A 74 -2.41 -23.23 4.11
CA GLU A 74 -3.48 -24.03 4.72
C GLU A 74 -3.11 -25.53 4.76
N GLU A 75 -2.39 -26.01 3.75
CA GLU A 75 -1.89 -27.39 3.69
C GLU A 75 -0.71 -27.61 4.66
N LEU A 76 0.26 -26.70 4.68
CA LEU A 76 1.49 -26.82 5.47
C LEU A 76 1.25 -26.66 6.96
N LYS A 77 0.36 -25.75 7.37
CA LYS A 77 0.11 -25.45 8.79
C LYS A 77 -0.16 -26.70 9.66
N PRO A 78 -1.11 -27.59 9.33
CA PRO A 78 -1.33 -28.82 10.12
C PRO A 78 -0.15 -29.79 10.04
N MET A 79 0.56 -29.88 8.90
CA MET A 79 1.72 -30.76 8.75
C MET A 79 2.90 -30.31 9.65
N LEU A 80 3.18 -29.00 9.66
CA LEU A 80 4.19 -28.38 10.52
C LEU A 80 3.87 -28.61 12.00
N ALA A 81 2.61 -28.44 12.40
CA ALA A 81 2.18 -28.69 13.78
C ALA A 81 2.34 -30.17 14.21
N LYS A 82 2.10 -31.11 13.30
CA LYS A 82 2.25 -32.56 13.56
C LYS A 82 3.71 -32.97 13.76
N GLU A 83 4.64 -32.36 13.04
CA GLU A 83 6.07 -32.70 13.05
C GLU A 83 6.95 -31.71 13.83
N GLN A 84 6.35 -30.78 14.60
CA GLN A 84 7.05 -29.71 15.32
C GLN A 84 8.10 -30.17 16.35
N SER A 85 8.12 -31.45 16.73
CA SER A 85 9.16 -32.01 17.61
C SER A 85 10.51 -32.14 16.91
N LYS A 86 10.54 -32.14 15.57
CA LYS A 86 11.77 -32.18 14.77
C LYS A 86 12.37 -30.76 14.69
N PRO A 87 13.63 -30.54 15.08
CA PRO A 87 14.22 -29.20 15.12
C PRO A 87 14.15 -28.43 13.80
N ALA A 88 14.36 -29.10 12.66
CA ALA A 88 14.29 -28.46 11.34
C ALA A 88 12.86 -28.02 10.97
N VAL A 89 11.86 -28.84 11.31
CA VAL A 89 10.44 -28.49 11.10
C VAL A 89 10.02 -27.37 12.04
N LYS A 90 10.50 -27.39 13.30
CA LYS A 90 10.23 -26.33 14.26
C LYS A 90 10.72 -24.98 13.77
N ALA A 91 11.92 -24.93 13.17
CA ALA A 91 12.47 -23.71 12.59
C ALA A 91 11.61 -23.15 11.45
N VAL A 92 10.94 -23.99 10.65
CA VAL A 92 9.96 -23.55 9.64
C VAL A 92 8.71 -23.01 10.32
N GLN A 93 8.19 -23.72 11.31
CA GLN A 93 6.97 -23.36 12.05
C GLN A 93 7.11 -21.99 12.76
N ASP A 94 8.30 -21.66 13.26
CA ASP A 94 8.56 -20.38 13.95
C ASP A 94 8.41 -19.15 13.02
N TYR A 95 8.40 -19.36 11.70
CA TYR A 95 8.15 -18.34 10.67
C TYR A 95 6.97 -18.70 9.75
N GLU A 96 6.04 -19.57 10.19
CA GLU A 96 4.93 -20.04 9.35
C GLU A 96 4.00 -18.91 8.89
N ASP A 97 3.97 -17.79 9.62
CA ASP A 97 3.21 -16.58 9.27
C ASP A 97 3.73 -15.88 8.00
N MET A 98 4.96 -16.19 7.57
CA MET A 98 5.59 -15.68 6.35
C MET A 98 5.47 -16.63 5.14
N LEU A 99 4.78 -17.77 5.28
CA LEU A 99 4.47 -18.64 4.16
C LEU A 99 3.62 -17.90 3.11
N PRO A 100 2.53 -17.18 3.48
CA PRO A 100 1.84 -16.26 2.58
C PRO A 100 2.74 -15.12 2.05
N VAL A 101 2.38 -14.56 0.89
CA VAL A 101 2.97 -13.31 0.40
C VAL A 101 2.31 -12.12 1.11
N ILE A 102 3.05 -11.51 2.04
CA ILE A 102 2.61 -10.31 2.75
C ILE A 102 2.89 -9.06 1.90
N THR A 103 1.85 -8.27 1.65
CA THR A 103 1.97 -6.97 0.96
C THR A 103 1.77 -5.84 1.98
N THR A 104 2.75 -4.95 2.09
CA THR A 104 2.65 -3.77 2.96
C THR A 104 2.16 -2.57 2.16
N TRP A 105 1.05 -1.98 2.61
CA TRP A 105 0.51 -0.74 2.09
C TRP A 105 0.68 0.40 3.09
N ILE A 106 1.15 1.54 2.60
CA ILE A 106 1.38 2.76 3.36
C ILE A 106 0.30 3.76 2.96
N TYR A 107 -0.57 4.11 3.90
CA TYR A 107 -1.70 4.99 3.66
C TYR A 107 -1.47 6.36 4.29
N GLY A 108 -1.82 7.43 3.59
CA GLY A 108 -1.84 8.75 4.19
C GLY A 108 -2.55 9.79 3.34
N GLY A 109 -2.81 10.95 3.94
CA GLY A 109 -3.43 12.09 3.24
C GLY A 109 -2.40 12.93 2.50
N ASP A 110 -2.89 13.93 1.76
CA ASP A 110 -2.01 14.85 1.03
C ASP A 110 -1.07 15.66 1.93
N GLY A 111 -1.50 16.04 3.14
CA GLY A 111 -0.62 16.75 4.06
C GLY A 111 0.60 15.94 4.54
N TRP A 112 0.50 14.62 4.55
CA TRP A 112 1.69 13.78 4.76
C TRP A 112 2.54 13.74 3.49
N ALA A 113 1.94 13.30 2.38
CA ALA A 113 2.68 12.95 1.17
C ALA A 113 3.30 14.16 0.45
N TYR A 114 2.63 15.31 0.47
CA TYR A 114 3.09 16.50 -0.24
C TYR A 114 3.97 17.38 0.64
N ASP A 115 3.72 17.39 1.96
CA ASP A 115 4.33 18.29 2.93
C ASP A 115 5.28 17.59 3.91
N ILE A 116 4.80 17.17 5.09
CA ILE A 116 5.67 16.83 6.23
C ILE A 116 6.46 15.53 6.02
N GLY A 117 5.86 14.53 5.38
CA GLY A 117 6.48 13.24 5.13
C GLY A 117 7.04 13.08 3.72
N PHE A 118 7.06 14.16 2.92
CA PHE A 118 7.50 14.08 1.53
C PHE A 118 8.95 13.61 1.38
N GLY A 119 9.86 14.06 2.26
CA GLY A 119 11.26 13.64 2.19
C GLY A 119 11.43 12.14 2.41
N GLY A 120 10.71 11.58 3.38
CA GLY A 120 10.66 10.13 3.65
C GLY A 120 10.01 9.35 2.51
N LEU A 121 8.88 9.84 2.01
CA LEU A 121 8.17 9.27 0.88
C LEU A 121 9.06 9.17 -0.36
N ASP A 122 9.72 10.29 -0.74
CA ASP A 122 10.62 10.35 -1.87
C ASP A 122 11.79 9.37 -1.71
N HIS A 123 12.42 9.36 -0.54
CA HIS A 123 13.52 8.45 -0.25
C HIS A 123 13.11 6.98 -0.36
N VAL A 124 11.98 6.61 0.25
CA VAL A 124 11.49 5.22 0.26
C VAL A 124 11.12 4.76 -1.16
N LEU A 125 10.46 5.60 -1.95
CA LEU A 125 10.18 5.30 -3.35
C LEU A 125 11.47 5.13 -4.18
N ALA A 126 12.49 5.96 -3.93
CA ALA A 126 13.77 5.89 -4.63
C ALA A 126 14.60 4.65 -4.28
N THR A 127 14.26 3.89 -3.23
CA THR A 127 14.99 2.66 -2.87
C THR A 127 14.83 1.53 -3.88
N GLY A 128 13.77 1.56 -4.71
CA GLY A 128 13.44 0.48 -5.64
C GLY A 128 12.82 -0.76 -4.99
N GLU A 129 12.60 -0.74 -3.67
CA GLU A 129 12.00 -1.85 -2.93
C GLU A 129 10.49 -1.96 -3.18
N ASN A 130 9.94 -3.16 -2.99
CA ASN A 130 8.52 -3.45 -3.25
C ASN A 130 7.62 -2.87 -2.14
N VAL A 131 7.36 -1.57 -2.22
CA VAL A 131 6.51 -0.78 -1.30
C VAL A 131 5.30 -0.23 -2.03
N LYS A 132 4.13 -0.24 -1.39
CA LYS A 132 2.88 0.28 -1.97
C LYS A 132 2.38 1.47 -1.16
N MET A 133 2.10 2.58 -1.82
CA MET A 133 1.61 3.80 -1.18
C MET A 133 0.27 4.23 -1.78
N LEU A 134 -0.68 4.59 -0.91
CA LEU A 134 -1.94 5.21 -1.29
C LEU A 134 -2.04 6.59 -0.63
N VAL A 135 -2.08 7.62 -1.48
CA VAL A 135 -2.28 9.00 -1.06
C VAL A 135 -3.75 9.38 -1.28
N MET A 136 -4.48 9.59 -0.19
CA MET A 136 -5.86 10.10 -0.23
C MET A 136 -5.81 11.63 -0.31
N ASP A 137 -5.86 12.15 -1.52
CA ASP A 137 -5.65 13.56 -1.79
C ASP A 137 -6.96 14.35 -1.60
N THR A 138 -7.07 15.02 -0.46
CA THR A 138 -8.17 15.93 -0.13
C THR A 138 -7.83 17.37 -0.47
N GLU A 139 -6.62 17.63 -0.98
CA GLU A 139 -6.09 18.94 -1.33
C GLU A 139 -6.04 19.93 -0.16
N MET A 140 -6.02 19.44 1.08
CA MET A 140 -5.89 20.22 2.31
C MET A 140 -5.61 19.31 3.52
N TYR A 141 -5.28 19.91 4.66
CA TYR A 141 -5.21 19.15 5.92
C TYR A 141 -6.62 18.97 6.49
N ALA A 142 -7.32 17.95 6.02
CA ALA A 142 -8.72 17.74 6.35
C ALA A 142 -8.96 17.54 7.86
N ASN A 143 -8.14 16.71 8.52
CA ASN A 143 -8.33 16.38 9.94
C ASN A 143 -8.22 17.60 10.87
N THR A 144 -7.26 18.50 10.63
CA THR A 144 -6.98 19.66 11.49
C THR A 144 -7.82 20.89 11.14
N GLY A 145 -8.82 20.72 10.26
CA GLY A 145 -9.83 21.72 9.97
C GLY A 145 -9.54 22.58 8.74
N GLY A 146 -8.88 22.03 7.72
CA GLY A 146 -8.82 22.60 6.37
C GLY A 146 -7.72 23.63 6.17
N GLN A 147 -6.51 23.34 6.64
CA GLN A 147 -5.31 24.13 6.35
C GLN A 147 -4.82 23.86 4.92
N GLN A 148 -4.26 24.90 4.30
CA GLN A 148 -3.58 24.79 3.02
C GLN A 148 -2.44 23.77 3.08
N SER A 149 -2.41 22.84 2.13
CA SER A 149 -1.29 21.94 1.85
C SER A 149 -0.58 22.33 0.56
N LYS A 150 0.57 21.72 0.25
CA LYS A 150 1.17 21.84 -1.10
C LYS A 150 0.31 21.16 -2.18
N ALA A 151 -0.64 20.30 -1.80
CA ALA A 151 -1.61 19.70 -2.70
C ALA A 151 -2.84 20.59 -2.98
N THR A 152 -3.07 21.63 -2.18
CA THR A 152 -4.14 22.60 -2.44
C THR A 152 -3.97 23.24 -3.81
N GLN A 153 -5.08 23.39 -4.54
CA GLN A 153 -5.10 23.94 -5.89
C GLN A 153 -4.97 25.46 -5.89
N MET A 154 -4.52 26.04 -7.00
CA MET A 154 -4.42 27.49 -7.14
C MET A 154 -5.81 28.12 -6.92
N SER A 155 -5.83 29.28 -6.27
CA SER A 155 -7.04 30.06 -5.93
C SER A 155 -7.99 29.42 -4.92
N ALA A 156 -7.78 28.16 -4.51
CA ALA A 156 -8.59 27.54 -3.47
C ALA A 156 -8.39 28.27 -2.13
N VAL A 157 -9.51 28.55 -1.45
CA VAL A 157 -9.52 29.20 -0.13
C VAL A 157 -9.45 28.14 0.95
N ALA A 158 -8.46 28.27 1.83
CA ALA A 158 -8.23 27.39 2.98
C ALA A 158 -7.66 28.20 4.15
N LYS A 159 -7.54 27.61 5.35
CA LYS A 159 -6.76 28.26 6.42
C LYS A 159 -5.32 28.45 5.95
N PHE A 160 -4.74 29.62 6.26
CA PHE A 160 -3.46 30.10 5.72
C PHE A 160 -3.46 30.47 4.21
N ALA A 161 -4.62 30.40 3.55
CA ALA A 161 -4.83 30.81 2.16
C ALA A 161 -6.15 31.57 2.01
N ALA A 162 -6.44 32.53 2.91
CA ALA A 162 -7.73 33.23 2.94
C ALA A 162 -8.03 34.00 1.65
N GLY A 163 -7.01 34.55 0.99
CA GLY A 163 -7.12 35.20 -0.32
C GLY A 163 -6.97 34.24 -1.52
N GLY A 164 -7.07 32.93 -1.28
CA GLY A 164 -6.76 31.90 -2.25
C GLY A 164 -5.27 31.55 -2.29
N LYS A 165 -4.95 30.27 -2.54
CA LYS A 165 -3.56 29.82 -2.72
C LYS A 165 -2.95 30.41 -3.98
N LYS A 166 -1.80 31.07 -3.85
CA LYS A 166 -1.13 31.77 -4.96
C LYS A 166 -0.42 30.87 -5.97
N LEU A 167 0.07 29.72 -5.51
CA LEU A 167 0.89 28.82 -6.33
C LEU A 167 0.09 27.62 -6.82
N MET A 168 0.52 27.02 -7.93
CA MET A 168 -0.04 25.77 -8.44
C MET A 168 0.10 24.63 -7.44
N LYS A 169 -0.77 23.62 -7.55
CA LYS A 169 -0.62 22.34 -6.85
C LYS A 169 0.76 21.74 -7.18
N LYS A 170 1.45 21.24 -6.16
CA LYS A 170 2.67 20.45 -6.37
C LYS A 170 2.29 19.17 -7.11
N ASP A 171 2.96 18.85 -8.20
CA ASP A 171 2.68 17.63 -8.99
C ASP A 171 3.50 16.45 -8.44
N LEU A 172 2.95 15.76 -7.42
CA LEU A 172 3.63 14.62 -6.79
C LEU A 172 3.80 13.45 -7.76
N GLY A 173 2.80 13.20 -8.61
CA GLY A 173 2.85 12.15 -9.61
C GLY A 173 4.00 12.34 -10.59
N ARG A 174 4.15 13.55 -11.13
CA ARG A 174 5.27 13.89 -12.02
C ARG A 174 6.63 13.83 -11.34
N VAL A 175 6.71 14.21 -10.07
CA VAL A 175 7.96 14.05 -9.30
C VAL A 175 8.33 12.56 -9.20
N ALA A 176 7.38 11.69 -8.87
CA ALA A 176 7.63 10.24 -8.79
C ALA A 176 7.96 9.62 -10.16
N MET A 177 7.33 10.07 -11.24
CA MET A 177 7.59 9.56 -12.60
C MET A 177 9.04 9.83 -13.09
N ASN A 178 9.77 10.77 -12.48
CA ASN A 178 11.16 11.06 -12.87
C ASN A 178 12.15 9.92 -12.54
N TYR A 179 11.79 8.96 -11.69
CA TYR A 179 12.66 7.83 -11.33
C TYR A 179 12.59 6.66 -12.33
N GLU A 180 11.64 6.68 -13.28
CA GLU A 180 11.40 5.67 -14.34
C GLU A 180 11.02 4.25 -13.87
N ASN A 181 11.38 3.85 -12.64
CA ASN A 181 11.11 2.53 -12.06
C ASN A 181 10.03 2.53 -10.97
N ILE A 182 9.28 3.61 -10.83
CA ILE A 182 8.14 3.71 -9.91
C ILE A 182 6.85 3.59 -10.71
N TYR A 183 5.96 2.69 -10.29
CA TYR A 183 4.59 2.67 -10.80
C TYR A 183 3.80 3.85 -10.20
N VAL A 184 3.27 4.74 -11.04
CA VAL A 184 2.55 5.94 -10.59
C VAL A 184 1.17 5.97 -11.21
N ALA A 185 0.13 6.01 -10.38
CA ALA A 185 -1.24 6.15 -10.87
C ALA A 185 -1.97 7.32 -10.20
N SER A 186 -2.81 8.00 -10.98
CA SER A 186 -3.82 8.92 -10.47
C SER A 186 -5.20 8.33 -10.71
N ILE A 187 -6.02 8.26 -9.65
CA ILE A 187 -7.34 7.64 -9.68
C ILE A 187 -8.41 8.57 -9.11
N ALA A 188 -9.64 8.39 -9.59
CA ALA A 188 -10.85 8.96 -9.00
C ALA A 188 -11.98 7.94 -9.15
N ILE A 189 -12.27 7.20 -8.07
CA ILE A 189 -13.19 6.05 -8.05
C ILE A 189 -14.57 6.42 -8.60
N GLY A 190 -15.10 7.60 -8.25
CA GLY A 190 -16.42 8.07 -8.71
C GLY A 190 -16.47 8.46 -10.19
N ALA A 191 -15.32 8.77 -10.79
CA ALA A 191 -15.20 9.10 -12.20
C ALA A 191 -15.07 7.84 -13.06
N ASP A 192 -14.15 6.94 -12.70
CA ASP A 192 -13.92 5.68 -13.41
C ASP A 192 -13.52 4.56 -12.43
N PRO A 193 -14.51 3.79 -11.92
CA PRO A 193 -14.25 2.65 -11.04
C PRO A 193 -13.38 1.56 -11.69
N LYS A 194 -13.48 1.38 -13.03
CA LYS A 194 -12.73 0.34 -13.74
C LYS A 194 -11.25 0.72 -13.81
N GLN A 195 -10.95 1.99 -14.11
CA GLN A 195 -9.59 2.51 -14.07
C GLN A 195 -9.01 2.43 -12.66
N ALA A 196 -9.79 2.76 -11.62
CA ALA A 196 -9.34 2.68 -10.24
C ALA A 196 -8.99 1.23 -9.82
N ILE A 197 -9.86 0.26 -10.13
CA ILE A 197 -9.59 -1.16 -9.87
C ILE A 197 -8.32 -1.60 -10.61
N LYS A 198 -8.21 -1.27 -11.91
CA LYS A 198 -7.03 -1.61 -12.71
C LYS A 198 -5.75 -1.02 -12.13
N ALA A 199 -5.77 0.26 -11.75
CA ALA A 199 -4.63 0.94 -11.16
C ALA A 199 -4.17 0.29 -9.85
N MET A 200 -5.11 -0.07 -8.97
CA MET A 200 -4.81 -0.71 -7.69
C MET A 200 -4.29 -2.14 -7.88
N THR A 201 -4.85 -2.90 -8.82
CA THR A 201 -4.37 -4.24 -9.15
C THR A 201 -2.95 -4.21 -9.73
N GLU A 202 -2.70 -3.32 -10.70
CA GLU A 202 -1.38 -3.14 -11.30
C GLU A 202 -0.35 -2.69 -10.25
N ALA A 203 -0.66 -1.66 -9.45
CA ALA A 203 0.20 -1.20 -8.36
C ALA A 203 0.55 -2.34 -7.38
N ASN A 204 -0.45 -3.13 -6.98
CA ASN A 204 -0.25 -4.26 -6.06
C ASN A 204 0.65 -5.36 -6.66
N SER A 205 0.51 -5.63 -7.97
CA SER A 205 1.27 -6.66 -8.68
C SER A 205 2.67 -6.22 -9.13
N TYR A 206 2.92 -4.91 -9.20
CA TYR A 206 4.20 -4.36 -9.64
C TYR A 206 5.33 -4.82 -8.70
N ASP A 207 6.43 -5.36 -9.24
CA ASP A 207 7.57 -5.78 -8.42
C ASP A 207 8.53 -4.61 -8.18
N GLY A 208 8.11 -3.70 -7.31
CA GLY A 208 8.83 -2.46 -7.05
C GLY A 208 7.95 -1.40 -6.36
N PRO A 209 8.46 -0.18 -6.23
CA PRO A 209 7.75 0.92 -5.59
C PRO A 209 6.54 1.33 -6.42
N ALA A 210 5.38 1.47 -5.77
CA ALA A 210 4.16 1.94 -6.40
C ALA A 210 3.48 3.02 -5.54
N ILE A 211 3.02 4.08 -6.20
CA ILE A 211 2.24 5.15 -5.56
C ILE A 211 0.95 5.40 -6.35
N VAL A 212 -0.17 5.39 -5.62
CA VAL A 212 -1.49 5.72 -6.15
C VAL A 212 -1.98 6.99 -5.47
N ILE A 213 -2.32 8.00 -6.26
CA ILE A 213 -2.87 9.28 -5.78
C ILE A 213 -4.37 9.27 -6.09
N ALA A 214 -5.18 9.23 -5.04
CA ALA A 214 -6.63 9.09 -5.15
C ALA A 214 -7.34 10.39 -4.78
N TYR A 215 -8.08 10.96 -5.73
CA TYR A 215 -8.90 12.13 -5.44
C TYR A 215 -9.97 11.80 -4.40
N SER A 216 -9.96 12.53 -3.29
CA SER A 216 -10.77 12.25 -2.10
C SER A 216 -11.59 13.49 -1.72
N PRO A 217 -12.78 13.70 -2.31
CA PRO A 217 -13.61 14.85 -1.97
C PRO A 217 -13.98 14.86 -0.49
N CYS A 218 -13.82 16.02 0.14
CA CYS A 218 -13.96 16.25 1.57
C CYS A 218 -15.04 17.31 1.85
N GLN A 219 -15.70 17.22 3.00
CA GLN A 219 -16.71 18.20 3.44
C GLN A 219 -16.21 19.66 3.40
N GLN A 220 -14.91 19.86 3.57
CA GLN A 220 -14.28 21.19 3.53
C GLN A 220 -14.17 21.80 2.15
N HIS A 221 -14.45 21.06 1.07
CA HIS A 221 -14.55 21.61 -0.28
C HIS A 221 -15.81 22.47 -0.49
N GLY A 222 -16.69 22.57 0.50
CA GLY A 222 -17.89 23.41 0.40
C GLY A 222 -18.99 22.75 -0.42
N MET A 223 -19.29 21.49 -0.08
CA MET A 223 -20.32 20.69 -0.73
C MET A 223 -21.70 21.39 -0.77
N PRO A 224 -22.51 21.24 -1.83
CA PRO A 224 -23.84 21.85 -1.90
C PRO A 224 -24.69 21.46 -0.70
N ALA A 225 -25.26 22.45 -0.01
CA ALA A 225 -25.95 22.27 1.27
C ALA A 225 -27.08 21.22 1.23
N LYS A 226 -27.75 21.04 0.08
CA LYS A 226 -28.82 20.06 -0.10
C LYS A 226 -28.32 18.63 -0.28
N LEU A 227 -27.10 18.44 -0.78
CA LEU A 227 -26.54 17.13 -1.14
C LEU A 227 -25.50 16.65 -0.13
N GLY A 228 -24.78 17.56 0.56
CA GLY A 228 -23.75 17.19 1.54
C GLY A 228 -22.73 16.22 0.94
N MET A 229 -22.26 15.20 1.65
CA MET A 229 -21.31 14.22 1.10
C MET A 229 -21.95 13.17 0.17
N SER A 230 -23.27 13.13 0.00
CA SER A 230 -23.93 12.07 -0.80
C SER A 230 -23.61 12.12 -2.31
N HIS A 231 -23.08 13.25 -2.79
CA HIS A 231 -22.73 13.47 -4.20
C HIS A 231 -21.21 13.40 -4.47
N GLN A 232 -20.40 12.85 -3.54
CA GLN A 232 -18.94 12.70 -3.70
C GLN A 232 -18.55 12.05 -5.03
N ALA A 233 -19.26 11.02 -5.47
CA ALA A 233 -18.95 10.33 -6.72
C ALA A 233 -19.14 11.24 -7.95
N ASP A 234 -20.16 12.09 -7.93
CA ASP A 234 -20.41 13.06 -9.00
C ASP A 234 -19.35 14.16 -9.00
N GLU A 235 -18.86 14.59 -7.83
CA GLU A 235 -17.75 15.55 -7.77
C GLU A 235 -16.46 14.98 -8.33
N GLN A 236 -16.15 13.71 -8.04
CA GLN A 236 -15.01 13.04 -8.67
C GLN A 236 -15.15 12.99 -10.19
N ARG A 237 -16.35 12.67 -10.70
CA ARG A 237 -16.62 12.64 -12.15
C ARG A 237 -16.42 14.00 -12.79
N LYS A 238 -17.02 15.05 -12.21
CA LYS A 238 -16.87 16.43 -12.71
C LYS A 238 -15.41 16.88 -12.71
N ALA A 239 -14.65 16.56 -11.65
CA ALA A 239 -13.24 16.90 -11.56
C ALA A 239 -12.42 16.30 -12.71
N VAL A 240 -12.73 15.06 -13.12
CA VAL A 240 -12.08 14.43 -14.27
C VAL A 240 -12.59 15.02 -15.59
N GLU A 241 -13.91 15.16 -15.76
CA GLU A 241 -14.53 15.67 -16.99
C GLU A 241 -14.09 17.10 -17.34
N CYS A 242 -13.86 17.95 -16.33
CA CYS A 242 -13.39 19.31 -16.52
C CYS A 242 -11.85 19.44 -16.61
N GLY A 243 -11.11 18.33 -16.54
CA GLY A 243 -9.65 18.31 -16.59
C GLY A 243 -8.95 18.80 -15.32
N TYR A 244 -9.68 18.99 -14.22
CA TYR A 244 -9.11 19.37 -12.93
C TYR A 244 -8.28 18.25 -12.31
N TRP A 245 -8.74 17.00 -12.45
CA TRP A 245 -8.07 15.81 -11.95
C TRP A 245 -7.78 14.85 -13.10
N PRO A 246 -6.51 14.70 -13.54
CA PRO A 246 -6.17 13.77 -14.60
C PRO A 246 -6.15 12.32 -14.09
N LEU A 247 -6.62 11.38 -14.91
CA LEU A 247 -6.46 9.93 -14.69
C LEU A 247 -5.32 9.42 -15.57
N TYR A 248 -4.33 8.78 -14.96
CA TYR A 248 -3.18 8.19 -15.65
C TYR A 248 -2.60 7.02 -14.86
N ARG A 249 -1.77 6.22 -15.52
CA ARG A 249 -0.99 5.09 -15.00
C ARG A 249 0.27 4.98 -15.84
#